data_AF-J5JBL9-F1
#
_entry.id   AF-J5JBL9-F1
#
_cell.length_a   1.000
_cell.length_b   1.000
_cell.length_c   1.000
_cell.angle_alpha   90.00
_cell.angle_beta   90.00
_cell.angle_gamma   90.00
#
_symmetry.space_group_name_H-M   'P 1'
#
loop_
_entity.id
_entity.type
_entity.pdbx_description
1 polymer ?
#
loop_
_entity_poly.entity_id
_entity_poly.type
_entity_poly.pdbx_seq_one_letter_code
_entity_poly.pdbx_strand_id
1 'polypeptide(L)'
;MSIVVTLALTAQAAYTMQLLHQFPSHLQWVENMALRPNGNILLTTFDQARIYELDPSNNGNPPRLVATLPDADVAIGIAETSPDVFAVGAGYLNRTSWHLDGSGRIDTLDFSRLDCHGRHKVQTVAALRQAKLPNGMAALPMHSHLVLSADSITGTIYRTDTNTGYVDVAIQDPKLAAHDNPDPFLKLIGVNSLQTHDGYLYVTSTSAQFLGRYKIDAFGNPLSELEILVTYDAPRSPDDFGVARDGSVFGAVPLHSVSKVTIPQNASDFEMAFLVDHDAELQRPTAAILSLDETTLYISTGGRNGEGGKGGQIFAVRLT
;
A
#
# COMPACT_ATOMS: atom_id res chain seq x y z
N MET A 1 41.99 -32.27 18.78
CA MET A 1 41.43 -31.13 18.03
C MET A 1 40.01 -30.92 18.51
N SER A 2 39.77 -29.90 19.32
CA SER A 2 38.43 -29.54 19.77
C SER A 2 37.84 -28.55 18.77
N ILE A 3 36.73 -28.91 18.14
CA ILE A 3 35.96 -28.03 17.26
C ILE A 3 35.16 -27.11 18.19
N VAL A 4 35.50 -25.83 18.17
CA VAL A 4 34.69 -24.78 18.79
C VAL A 4 33.56 -24.46 17.81
N VAL A 5 32.34 -24.86 18.14
CA VAL A 5 31.13 -24.42 17.44
C VAL A 5 30.76 -23.06 18.01
N THR A 6 31.02 -22.01 17.24
CA THR A 6 30.57 -20.65 17.58
C THR A 6 29.10 -20.55 17.22
N LEU A 7 28.20 -20.66 18.21
CA LEU A 7 26.82 -20.23 18.04
C LEU A 7 26.82 -18.70 17.90
N ALA A 8 26.60 -18.20 16.70
CA ALA A 8 26.21 -16.82 16.50
C ALA A 8 24.75 -16.67 17.00
N LEU A 9 24.56 -16.11 18.19
CA LEU A 9 23.26 -15.55 18.57
C LEU A 9 23.10 -14.25 17.76
N THR A 10 22.27 -14.29 16.72
CA THR A 10 21.72 -13.06 16.13
C THR A 10 20.77 -12.47 17.17
N ALA A 11 21.17 -11.38 17.82
CA ALA A 11 20.26 -10.61 18.65
C ALA A 11 19.18 -10.03 17.72
N GLN A 12 17.95 -10.55 17.83
CA GLN A 12 16.78 -9.91 17.22
C GLN A 12 16.73 -8.48 17.76
N ALA A 13 16.73 -7.47 16.89
CA ALA A 13 16.51 -6.10 17.32
C ALA A 13 15.17 -6.07 18.09
N ALA A 14 15.18 -5.56 19.32
CA ALA A 14 13.96 -5.44 20.09
C ALA A 14 13.09 -4.33 19.48
N TYR A 15 12.12 -4.71 18.64
CA TYR A 15 11.09 -3.80 18.18
C TYR A 15 9.95 -3.73 19.20
N THR A 16 9.24 -2.60 19.23
CA THR A 16 8.00 -2.48 19.98
C THR A 16 6.85 -2.42 19.00
N MET A 17 6.11 -3.53 18.88
CA MET A 17 4.90 -3.65 18.06
C MET A 17 3.67 -3.76 18.96
N GLN A 18 2.65 -2.95 18.70
CA GLN A 18 1.40 -2.93 19.43
C GLN A 18 0.24 -3.17 18.48
N LEU A 19 -0.60 -4.17 18.78
CA LEU A 19 -1.88 -4.36 18.09
C LEU A 19 -2.85 -3.25 18.49
N LEU A 20 -3.30 -2.45 17.52
CA LEU A 20 -4.32 -1.42 17.72
C LEU A 20 -5.73 -1.98 17.50
N HIS A 21 -5.91 -2.78 16.45
CA HIS A 21 -7.19 -3.38 16.14
C HIS A 21 -7.05 -4.71 15.38
N GLN A 22 -8.04 -5.57 15.55
CA GLN A 22 -8.20 -6.84 14.84
C GLN A 22 -9.64 -6.96 14.36
N PHE A 23 -9.85 -6.95 13.04
CA PHE A 23 -11.18 -7.15 12.49
C PHE A 23 -11.70 -8.57 12.80
N PRO A 24 -12.97 -8.72 13.20
CA PRO A 24 -13.48 -10.00 13.69
C PRO A 24 -13.73 -11.03 12.59
N SER A 25 -14.11 -10.59 11.39
CA SER A 25 -14.38 -11.47 10.26
C SER A 25 -13.13 -11.74 9.46
N HIS A 26 -12.80 -13.01 9.20
CA HIS A 26 -11.71 -13.43 8.32
C HIS A 26 -11.88 -12.99 6.85
N LEU A 27 -13.01 -12.38 6.49
CA LEU A 27 -13.24 -11.79 5.18
C LEU A 27 -12.77 -10.33 5.11
N GLN A 28 -12.57 -9.67 6.25
CA GLN A 28 -12.20 -8.26 6.32
C GLN A 28 -10.70 -8.07 6.11
N TRP A 29 -10.25 -8.15 4.86
CA TRP A 29 -8.89 -7.84 4.46
C TRP A 29 -8.71 -6.32 4.39
N VAL A 30 -7.81 -5.77 5.21
CA VAL A 30 -7.45 -4.35 5.12
C VAL A 30 -6.35 -4.23 4.11
N GLU A 31 -6.62 -3.53 3.02
CA GLU A 31 -5.67 -3.50 1.91
C GLU A 31 -4.68 -2.37 2.02
N ASN A 32 -5.18 -1.14 2.11
CA ASN A 32 -4.35 0.04 2.05
C ASN A 32 -4.69 1.02 3.19
N MET A 33 -3.82 2.00 3.37
CA MET A 33 -4.00 3.02 4.40
C MET A 33 -3.59 4.40 3.93
N ALA A 34 -4.28 5.43 4.44
CA ALA A 34 -3.86 6.82 4.30
C ALA A 34 -3.95 7.54 5.64
N LEU A 35 -2.94 8.35 5.94
CA LEU A 35 -2.97 9.22 7.11
C LEU A 35 -3.78 10.48 6.81
N ARG A 36 -4.65 10.87 7.74
CA ARG A 36 -5.37 12.13 7.67
C ARG A 36 -4.58 13.24 8.38
N PRO A 37 -4.84 14.52 8.03
CA PRO A 37 -4.19 15.66 8.70
C PRO A 37 -4.42 15.72 10.23
N ASN A 38 -5.46 15.07 10.74
CA ASN A 38 -5.75 14.98 12.17
C ASN A 38 -5.03 13.83 12.89
N GLY A 39 -4.22 13.03 12.17
CA GLY A 39 -3.51 11.86 12.71
C GLY A 39 -4.31 10.56 12.70
N ASN A 40 -5.57 10.59 12.29
CA ASN A 40 -6.36 9.36 12.09
C ASN A 40 -5.93 8.64 10.82
N ILE A 41 -6.25 7.34 10.76
CA ILE A 41 -5.86 6.46 9.66
C ILE A 41 -7.13 6.02 8.92
N LEU A 42 -7.18 6.25 7.62
CA LEU A 42 -8.15 5.64 6.73
C LEU A 42 -7.68 4.26 6.31
N LEU A 43 -8.61 3.31 6.28
CA LEU A 43 -8.38 1.91 5.95
C LEU A 43 -9.30 1.54 4.79
N THR A 44 -8.73 1.11 3.66
CA THR A 44 -9.52 0.51 2.57
C THR A 44 -9.66 -0.98 2.83
N THR A 45 -10.82 -1.55 2.48
CA THR A 45 -11.03 -3.00 2.61
C THR A 45 -11.29 -3.67 1.28
N PHE A 46 -10.70 -4.87 1.14
CA PHE A 46 -10.86 -5.75 -0.01
C PHE A 46 -12.15 -6.58 0.05
N ASP A 47 -13.10 -6.13 0.88
CA ASP A 47 -14.40 -6.74 1.09
C ASP A 47 -15.52 -5.70 1.30
N GLN A 48 -16.46 -5.69 0.36
CA GLN A 48 -17.62 -4.79 0.33
C GLN A 48 -17.26 -3.30 0.18
N ALA A 49 -16.06 -2.98 -0.32
CA ALA A 49 -15.61 -1.62 -0.62
C ALA A 49 -15.83 -0.62 0.53
N ARG A 50 -15.47 -1.01 1.75
CA ARG A 50 -15.65 -0.22 2.96
C ARG A 50 -14.41 0.61 3.25
N ILE A 51 -14.64 1.82 3.74
CA ILE A 51 -13.60 2.71 4.25
C ILE A 51 -13.82 2.90 5.74
N TYR A 52 -12.86 2.48 6.54
CA TYR A 52 -12.86 2.69 7.99
C TYR A 52 -11.91 3.80 8.38
N GLU A 53 -12.21 4.47 9.48
CA GLU A 53 -11.33 5.43 10.13
C GLU A 53 -10.93 4.89 11.52
N LEU A 54 -9.63 4.83 11.78
CA LEU A 54 -9.06 4.50 13.08
C LEU A 54 -8.39 5.74 13.68
N ASP A 55 -8.70 6.03 14.95
CA ASP A 55 -7.93 6.97 15.77
C ASP A 55 -6.87 6.17 16.55
N PRO A 56 -5.57 6.26 16.18
CA PRO A 56 -4.53 5.46 16.81
C PRO A 56 -4.23 5.87 18.26
N SER A 57 -4.68 7.04 18.70
CA SER A 57 -4.53 7.50 20.09
C SER A 57 -5.63 6.98 21.01
N ASN A 58 -6.70 6.46 20.42
CA ASN A 58 -7.92 6.11 21.14
C ASN A 58 -7.91 4.65 21.57
N ASN A 59 -7.28 4.39 22.72
CA ASN A 59 -7.04 3.08 23.33
C ASN A 59 -8.22 2.07 23.21
N GLY A 60 -8.24 1.29 22.13
CA GLY A 60 -9.12 0.15 21.95
C GLY A 60 -10.50 0.45 21.35
N ASN A 61 -10.79 1.69 20.96
CA ASN A 61 -12.02 1.96 20.22
C ASN A 61 -11.92 1.37 18.80
N PRO A 62 -12.97 0.67 18.31
CA PRO A 62 -12.93 0.04 17.00
C PRO A 62 -12.93 1.11 15.89
N PRO A 63 -12.31 0.82 14.73
CA PRO A 63 -12.42 1.67 13.55
C PRO A 63 -13.88 1.96 13.20
N ARG A 64 -14.18 3.22 12.91
CA ARG A 64 -15.51 3.68 12.52
C ARG A 64 -15.68 3.54 11.01
N LEU A 65 -16.79 2.95 10.56
CA LEU A 65 -17.14 2.99 9.14
C LEU A 65 -17.47 4.43 8.75
N VAL A 66 -16.72 5.00 7.80
CA VAL A 66 -16.88 6.38 7.35
C VAL A 66 -17.48 6.49 5.95
N ALA A 67 -17.28 5.48 5.12
CA ALA A 67 -17.91 5.38 3.81
C ALA A 67 -18.02 3.92 3.35
N THR A 68 -18.97 3.66 2.47
CA THR A 68 -19.01 2.49 1.59
C THR A 68 -19.08 3.01 0.18
N LEU A 69 -18.14 2.60 -0.67
CA LEU A 69 -18.13 3.04 -2.06
C LEU A 69 -19.29 2.36 -2.80
N PRO A 70 -20.17 3.10 -3.48
CA PRO A 70 -21.33 2.52 -4.17
C PRO A 70 -20.86 1.64 -5.33
N ASP A 71 -21.65 0.64 -5.72
CA ASP A 71 -21.40 -0.17 -6.92
C ASP A 71 -19.97 -0.77 -7.00
N ALA A 72 -19.44 -1.21 -5.86
CA ALA A 72 -18.15 -1.90 -5.75
C ALA A 72 -18.18 -2.94 -4.63
N ASP A 73 -17.26 -3.91 -4.70
CA ASP A 73 -17.04 -4.91 -3.66
C ASP A 73 -15.60 -4.93 -3.12
N VAL A 74 -14.72 -4.07 -3.66
CA VAL A 74 -13.36 -3.81 -3.17
C VAL A 74 -13.05 -2.32 -3.19
N ALA A 75 -12.32 -1.87 -2.17
CA ALA A 75 -11.58 -0.61 -2.16
C ALA A 75 -10.09 -0.96 -2.02
N ILE A 76 -9.24 -0.35 -2.83
CA ILE A 76 -7.85 -0.79 -3.04
C ILE A 76 -6.89 0.34 -2.65
N GLY A 77 -6.10 0.90 -3.58
CA GLY A 77 -5.20 2.02 -3.31
C GLY A 77 -5.92 3.30 -2.95
N ILE A 78 -5.28 4.11 -2.11
CA ILE A 78 -5.79 5.39 -1.62
C ILE A 78 -4.68 6.44 -1.64
N ALA A 79 -4.99 7.66 -2.08
CA ALA A 79 -4.07 8.78 -2.06
C ALA A 79 -4.78 10.10 -1.74
N GLU A 80 -4.15 10.96 -0.95
CA GLU A 80 -4.66 12.31 -0.69
C GLU A 80 -4.44 13.21 -1.91
N THR A 81 -5.51 13.83 -2.41
CA THR A 81 -5.51 14.70 -3.61
C THR A 81 -5.62 16.18 -3.28
N SER A 82 -6.11 16.50 -2.08
CA SER A 82 -6.09 17.82 -1.45
C SER A 82 -6.36 17.62 0.05
N PRO A 83 -6.13 18.62 0.91
CA PRO A 83 -6.29 18.44 2.35
C PRO A 83 -7.64 17.80 2.72
N ASP A 84 -7.58 16.59 3.27
CA ASP A 84 -8.71 15.76 3.70
C ASP A 84 -9.67 15.31 2.57
N VAL A 85 -9.16 15.20 1.33
CA VAL A 85 -9.86 14.63 0.17
C VAL A 85 -9.01 13.54 -0.47
N PHE A 86 -9.54 12.33 -0.51
CA PHE A 86 -8.80 11.13 -0.93
C PHE A 86 -9.37 10.55 -2.22
N ALA A 87 -8.52 10.24 -3.19
CA ALA A 87 -8.86 9.36 -4.29
C ALA A 87 -8.70 7.91 -3.83
N VAL A 88 -9.64 7.04 -4.23
CA VAL A 88 -9.69 5.63 -3.87
C VAL A 88 -9.99 4.80 -5.10
N GLY A 89 -9.18 3.76 -5.35
CA GLY A 89 -9.43 2.78 -6.39
C GLY A 89 -10.53 1.80 -5.96
N ALA A 90 -11.49 1.53 -6.84
CA ALA A 90 -12.63 0.66 -6.54
C ALA A 90 -13.14 -0.11 -7.77
N GLY A 91 -13.91 -1.17 -7.53
CA GLY A 91 -14.61 -1.93 -8.57
C GLY A 91 -15.25 -3.21 -8.05
N TYR A 92 -15.65 -4.07 -8.99
CA TYR A 92 -16.09 -5.44 -8.76
C TYR A 92 -14.99 -6.42 -9.11
N LEU A 93 -14.42 -7.08 -8.11
CA LEU A 93 -13.35 -8.03 -8.31
C LEU A 93 -13.89 -9.42 -8.60
N ASN A 94 -13.56 -9.94 -9.78
CA ASN A 94 -13.77 -11.33 -10.12
C ASN A 94 -12.83 -12.21 -9.29
N ARG A 95 -13.37 -12.91 -8.28
CA ARG A 95 -12.58 -13.73 -7.35
C ARG A 95 -11.99 -15.01 -7.98
N THR A 96 -12.24 -15.27 -9.27
CA THR A 96 -11.57 -16.34 -10.03
C THR A 96 -10.36 -15.82 -10.79
N SER A 97 -10.50 -14.72 -11.54
CA SER A 97 -9.40 -14.14 -12.33
C SER A 97 -8.54 -13.13 -11.56
N TRP A 98 -9.04 -12.62 -10.44
CA TRP A 98 -8.48 -11.49 -9.70
C TRP A 98 -8.40 -10.19 -10.52
N HIS A 99 -9.33 -9.99 -11.46
CA HIS A 99 -9.45 -8.77 -12.25
C HIS A 99 -10.72 -8.00 -11.91
N LEU A 100 -10.73 -6.70 -12.18
CA LEU A 100 -11.91 -5.85 -12.07
C LEU A 100 -12.80 -5.88 -13.32
N ASP A 101 -12.44 -6.62 -14.38
CA ASP A 101 -13.26 -6.87 -15.57
C ASP A 101 -13.95 -5.61 -16.17
N GLY A 102 -13.24 -4.48 -16.19
CA GLY A 102 -13.72 -3.21 -16.74
C GLY A 102 -14.61 -2.37 -15.80
N SER A 103 -14.82 -2.83 -14.57
CA SER A 103 -15.50 -2.11 -13.49
C SER A 103 -14.59 -1.18 -12.69
N GLY A 104 -13.27 -1.28 -12.88
CA GLY A 104 -12.28 -0.45 -12.21
C GLY A 104 -12.52 1.04 -12.43
N ARG A 105 -12.38 1.83 -11.36
CA ARG A 105 -12.60 3.27 -11.35
C ARG A 105 -11.86 3.94 -10.20
N ILE A 106 -11.89 5.27 -10.19
CA ILE A 106 -11.44 6.11 -9.08
C ILE A 106 -12.63 6.89 -8.54
N ASP A 107 -12.83 6.78 -7.23
CA ASP A 107 -13.79 7.56 -6.45
C ASP A 107 -13.02 8.58 -5.59
N THR A 108 -13.57 9.78 -5.38
CA THR A 108 -13.08 10.73 -4.36
C THR A 108 -13.95 10.66 -3.12
N LEU A 109 -13.31 10.66 -1.95
CA LEU A 109 -13.91 10.78 -0.62
C LEU A 109 -13.49 12.10 0.02
N ASP A 110 -14.44 13.03 0.17
CA ASP A 110 -14.23 14.38 0.68
C ASP A 110 -14.72 14.49 2.13
N PHE A 111 -13.80 14.66 3.07
CA PHE A 111 -14.10 14.86 4.49
C PHE A 111 -14.33 16.33 4.84
N SER A 112 -13.94 17.27 3.97
CA SER A 112 -14.17 18.71 4.15
C SER A 112 -15.64 19.10 3.94
N ARG A 113 -16.44 18.21 3.35
CA ARG A 113 -17.85 18.44 3.02
C ARG A 113 -18.73 17.30 3.53
N LEU A 114 -19.91 17.65 4.04
CA LEU A 114 -20.96 16.71 4.36
C LEU A 114 -22.11 16.85 3.38
N ASP A 115 -22.75 15.72 3.04
CA ASP A 115 -24.01 15.70 2.30
C ASP A 115 -25.20 16.13 3.18
N CYS A 116 -26.40 16.20 2.59
CA CYS A 116 -27.62 16.56 3.31
C CYS A 116 -28.03 15.57 4.43
N HIS A 117 -27.37 14.42 4.52
CA HIS A 117 -27.55 13.42 5.56
C HIS A 117 -26.40 13.38 6.56
N GLY A 118 -25.47 14.34 6.50
CA GLY A 118 -24.32 14.42 7.41
C GLY A 118 -23.21 13.39 7.11
N ARG A 119 -23.17 12.83 5.89
CA ARG A 119 -22.17 11.83 5.48
C ARG A 119 -21.09 12.49 4.63
N HIS A 120 -19.87 11.95 4.67
CA HIS A 120 -18.78 12.38 3.79
C HIS A 120 -19.15 12.12 2.32
N LYS A 121 -18.77 13.05 1.45
CA LYS A 121 -19.17 12.97 0.04
C LYS A 121 -18.28 11.98 -0.70
N VAL A 122 -18.90 10.96 -1.30
CA VAL A 122 -18.26 10.04 -2.25
C VAL A 122 -18.70 10.39 -3.67
N GLN A 123 -17.76 10.43 -4.61
CA GLN A 123 -18.05 10.72 -6.01
C GLN A 123 -17.11 9.94 -6.93
N THR A 124 -17.65 9.20 -7.90
CA THR A 124 -16.85 8.65 -9.00
C THR A 124 -16.34 9.77 -9.90
N VAL A 125 -15.03 9.81 -10.11
CA VAL A 125 -14.37 10.85 -10.91
C VAL A 125 -13.79 10.33 -12.23
N ALA A 126 -13.41 9.06 -12.30
CA ALA A 126 -12.84 8.48 -13.52
C ALA A 126 -13.12 6.98 -13.63
N ALA A 127 -13.21 6.48 -14.87
CA ALA A 127 -13.30 5.04 -15.14
C ALA A 127 -11.93 4.50 -15.60
N LEU A 128 -11.45 3.45 -14.95
CA LEU A 128 -10.21 2.73 -15.28
C LEU A 128 -10.52 1.43 -16.03
N ARG A 129 -11.31 1.51 -17.10
CA ARG A 129 -11.86 0.33 -17.79
C ARG A 129 -10.80 -0.61 -18.37
N GLN A 130 -9.62 -0.08 -18.70
CA GLN A 130 -8.52 -0.83 -19.29
C GLN A 130 -7.66 -1.54 -18.25
N ALA A 131 -7.64 -1.03 -17.01
CA ALA A 131 -6.87 -1.60 -15.94
C ALA A 131 -7.47 -2.94 -15.52
N LYS A 132 -6.61 -3.96 -15.35
CA LYS A 132 -7.05 -5.29 -14.93
C LYS A 132 -7.16 -5.38 -13.41
N LEU A 133 -6.16 -4.89 -12.70
CA LEU A 133 -6.16 -4.81 -11.24
C LEU A 133 -5.46 -3.52 -10.80
N PRO A 134 -6.16 -2.37 -10.79
CA PRO A 134 -5.70 -1.17 -10.09
C PRO A 134 -5.36 -1.52 -8.64
N ASN A 135 -4.16 -1.18 -8.20
CA ASN A 135 -3.65 -1.53 -6.88
C ASN A 135 -3.23 -0.27 -6.12
N GLY A 136 -1.95 -0.11 -5.79
CA GLY A 136 -1.43 1.09 -5.14
C GLY A 136 -1.62 2.36 -5.95
N MET A 137 -1.75 3.48 -5.23
CA MET A 137 -2.07 4.79 -5.78
C MET A 137 -1.18 5.86 -5.16
N ALA A 138 -0.71 6.80 -5.97
CA ALA A 138 0.05 7.97 -5.48
C ALA A 138 -0.45 9.25 -6.15
N ALA A 139 -0.59 10.34 -5.40
CA ALA A 139 -0.83 11.66 -5.96
C ALA A 139 0.48 12.34 -6.36
N LEU A 140 0.46 13.18 -7.41
CA LEU A 140 1.62 13.98 -7.79
C LEU A 140 1.72 15.22 -6.89
N PRO A 141 2.84 15.47 -6.18
CA PRO A 141 2.92 16.53 -5.17
C PRO A 141 2.62 17.95 -5.69
N MET A 142 3.02 18.27 -6.93
CA MET A 142 2.79 19.58 -7.54
C MET A 142 1.40 19.72 -8.16
N HIS A 143 0.76 18.59 -8.48
CA HIS A 143 -0.52 18.51 -9.18
C HIS A 143 -1.33 17.36 -8.57
N SER A 144 -1.74 17.50 -7.32
CA SER A 144 -2.31 16.40 -6.52
C SER A 144 -3.67 15.89 -7.00
N HIS A 145 -4.32 16.60 -7.93
CA HIS A 145 -5.47 16.10 -8.70
C HIS A 145 -5.08 15.08 -9.77
N LEU A 146 -3.80 14.99 -10.12
CA LEU A 146 -3.25 13.92 -10.95
C LEU A 146 -2.81 12.78 -10.03
N VAL A 147 -3.47 11.65 -10.16
CA VAL A 147 -3.17 10.42 -9.40
C VAL A 147 -2.65 9.34 -10.32
N LEU A 148 -1.61 8.64 -9.88
CA LEU A 148 -1.04 7.48 -10.53
C LEU A 148 -1.64 6.22 -9.90
N SER A 149 -1.95 5.21 -10.71
CA SER A 149 -2.49 3.93 -10.25
C SER A 149 -1.77 2.77 -10.93
N ALA A 150 -1.26 1.84 -10.13
CA ALA A 150 -0.58 0.65 -10.60
C ALA A 150 -1.60 -0.39 -11.12
N ASP A 151 -1.41 -0.93 -12.32
CA ASP A 151 -2.13 -2.12 -12.78
C ASP A 151 -1.24 -3.36 -12.60
N SER A 152 -1.51 -4.10 -11.53
CA SER A 152 -0.68 -5.24 -11.10
C SER A 152 -0.58 -6.36 -12.13
N ILE A 153 -1.48 -6.44 -13.11
CA ILE A 153 -1.42 -7.48 -14.13
C ILE A 153 -0.51 -7.06 -15.29
N THR A 154 -0.66 -5.82 -15.75
CA THR A 154 -0.12 -5.40 -17.06
C THR A 154 1.21 -4.66 -16.96
N GLY A 155 1.63 -4.24 -15.76
CA GLY A 155 2.82 -3.41 -15.58
C GLY A 155 2.63 -1.98 -16.09
N THR A 156 1.37 -1.55 -16.18
CA THR A 156 0.99 -0.21 -16.61
C THR A 156 0.71 0.64 -15.38
N ILE A 157 1.26 1.85 -15.34
CA ILE A 157 0.90 2.88 -14.38
C ILE A 157 0.05 3.91 -15.13
N TYR A 158 -1.24 3.94 -14.80
CA TYR A 158 -2.19 4.90 -15.35
C TYR A 158 -2.08 6.22 -14.60
N ARG A 159 -2.27 7.33 -15.31
CA ARG A 159 -2.43 8.66 -14.71
C ARG A 159 -3.86 9.12 -14.95
N THR A 160 -4.49 9.57 -13.88
CA THR A 160 -5.86 10.07 -13.89
C THR A 160 -5.90 11.50 -13.38
N ASP A 161 -6.56 12.38 -14.13
CA ASP A 161 -6.96 13.69 -13.64
C ASP A 161 -8.33 13.59 -12.96
N THR A 162 -8.37 13.76 -11.65
CA THR A 162 -9.58 13.65 -10.84
C THR A 162 -10.56 14.82 -11.03
N ASN A 163 -10.13 15.92 -11.64
CA ASN A 163 -11.01 17.04 -11.97
C ASN A 163 -11.78 16.81 -13.27
N THR A 164 -11.14 16.19 -14.26
CA THR A 164 -11.71 16.01 -15.61
C THR A 164 -12.17 14.59 -15.90
N GLY A 165 -11.69 13.61 -15.12
CA GLY A 165 -11.89 12.19 -15.35
C GLY A 165 -11.07 11.61 -16.49
N TYR A 166 -10.14 12.39 -17.06
CA TYR A 166 -9.24 11.93 -18.12
C TYR A 166 -8.24 10.93 -17.58
N VAL A 167 -8.00 9.85 -18.33
CA VAL A 167 -7.08 8.78 -18.00
C VAL A 167 -6.14 8.55 -19.17
N ASP A 168 -4.83 8.53 -18.92
CA ASP A 168 -3.80 8.12 -19.86
C ASP A 168 -2.78 7.18 -19.21
N VAL A 169 -1.80 6.73 -20.00
CA VAL A 169 -0.69 5.89 -19.54
C VAL A 169 0.50 6.80 -19.23
N ALA A 170 0.96 6.80 -17.98
CA ALA A 170 2.17 7.52 -17.60
C ALA A 170 3.43 6.67 -17.82
N ILE A 171 3.39 5.40 -17.40
CA ILE A 171 4.49 4.45 -17.53
C ILE A 171 3.93 3.11 -17.96
N GLN A 172 4.60 2.43 -18.90
CA GLN A 172 4.35 1.04 -19.21
C GLN A 172 5.70 0.33 -19.32
N ASP A 173 6.00 -0.54 -18.36
CA ASP A 173 7.24 -1.30 -18.32
C ASP A 173 6.92 -2.79 -18.11
N PRO A 174 7.30 -3.68 -19.05
CA PRO A 174 7.12 -5.12 -18.89
C PRO A 174 7.75 -5.71 -17.61
N LYS A 175 8.79 -5.08 -17.05
CA LYS A 175 9.38 -5.48 -15.76
C LYS A 175 8.40 -5.32 -14.59
N LEU A 176 7.41 -4.46 -14.73
CA LEU A 176 6.35 -4.23 -13.75
C LEU A 176 5.12 -5.14 -13.94
N ALA A 177 5.03 -5.91 -15.02
CA ALA A 177 3.92 -6.85 -15.20
C ALA A 177 4.03 -8.03 -14.21
N ALA A 178 2.95 -8.80 -14.06
CA ALA A 178 3.00 -10.01 -13.25
C ALA A 178 4.00 -11.03 -13.84
N HIS A 179 4.91 -11.55 -13.02
CA HIS A 179 5.92 -12.55 -13.39
C HIS A 179 5.57 -13.94 -12.87
N ASP A 180 6.11 -14.96 -13.53
CA ASP A 180 6.04 -16.33 -13.03
C ASP A 180 6.67 -16.41 -11.64
N ASN A 181 5.89 -16.85 -10.66
CA ASN A 181 6.32 -17.09 -9.29
C ASN A 181 5.78 -18.46 -8.84
N PRO A 182 6.57 -19.27 -8.11
CA PRO A 182 6.11 -20.56 -7.60
C PRO A 182 4.95 -20.42 -6.60
N ASP A 183 4.82 -19.26 -5.93
CA ASP A 183 3.64 -18.96 -5.13
C ASP A 183 2.48 -18.55 -6.05
N PRO A 184 1.37 -19.31 -6.07
CA PRO A 184 0.25 -19.09 -6.98
C PRO A 184 -0.54 -17.80 -6.68
N PHE A 185 -0.41 -17.22 -5.48
CA PHE A 185 -1.00 -15.94 -5.14
C PHE A 185 -0.06 -14.79 -5.54
N LEU A 186 1.24 -14.91 -5.26
CA LEU A 186 2.20 -13.85 -5.58
C LEU A 186 2.41 -13.68 -7.09
N LYS A 187 2.31 -14.75 -7.90
CA LYS A 187 2.44 -14.66 -9.36
C LYS A 187 1.35 -13.82 -10.03
N LEU A 188 0.29 -13.44 -9.32
CA LEU A 188 -0.80 -12.63 -9.85
C LEU A 188 -0.50 -11.13 -9.76
N ILE A 189 0.52 -10.72 -8.99
CA ILE A 189 0.74 -9.33 -8.65
C ILE A 189 2.12 -8.89 -9.15
N GLY A 190 2.14 -8.09 -10.21
CA GLY A 190 3.32 -7.36 -10.69
C GLY A 190 3.58 -6.12 -9.83
N VAL A 191 3.56 -4.94 -10.44
CA VAL A 191 3.60 -3.67 -9.73
C VAL A 191 2.46 -3.59 -8.74
N ASN A 192 2.78 -3.27 -7.49
CA ASN A 192 1.81 -3.26 -6.41
C ASN A 192 1.61 -1.83 -5.90
N SER A 193 2.56 -1.32 -5.13
CA SER A 193 2.46 0.01 -4.55
C SER A 193 3.22 1.09 -5.32
N LEU A 194 2.74 2.33 -5.16
CA LEU A 194 3.29 3.56 -5.69
C LEU A 194 3.43 4.59 -4.55
N GLN A 195 4.56 5.27 -4.46
CA GLN A 195 4.71 6.46 -3.61
C GLN A 195 5.55 7.53 -4.31
N THR A 196 5.19 8.80 -4.16
CA THR A 196 5.97 9.92 -4.70
C THR A 196 6.82 10.56 -3.60
N HIS A 197 8.11 10.76 -3.87
CA HIS A 197 9.03 11.41 -2.92
C HIS A 197 10.24 11.99 -3.67
N ASP A 198 10.57 13.26 -3.40
CA ASP A 198 11.75 13.97 -3.93
C ASP A 198 12.00 13.81 -5.45
N GLY A 199 10.92 13.91 -6.25
CA GLY A 199 11.00 13.82 -7.71
C GLY A 199 11.12 12.40 -8.26
N TYR A 200 10.91 11.40 -7.41
CA TYR A 200 10.84 10.00 -7.80
C TYR A 200 9.45 9.41 -7.56
N LEU A 201 9.08 8.46 -8.42
CA LEU A 201 8.01 7.50 -8.18
C LEU A 201 8.64 6.19 -7.73
N TYR A 202 8.50 5.88 -6.45
CA TYR A 202 8.87 4.59 -5.89
C TYR A 202 7.80 3.56 -6.24
N VAL A 203 8.23 2.34 -6.53
CA VAL A 203 7.37 1.23 -6.90
C VAL A 203 7.83 -0.06 -6.25
N THR A 204 6.89 -0.90 -5.83
CA THR A 204 7.17 -2.30 -5.52
C THR A 204 6.66 -3.19 -6.65
N SER A 205 7.38 -4.29 -6.89
CA SER A 205 6.86 -5.41 -7.67
C SER A 205 6.85 -6.66 -6.81
N THR A 206 5.67 -7.22 -6.59
CA THR A 206 5.48 -8.35 -5.67
C THR A 206 6.03 -9.65 -6.28
N SER A 207 5.58 -10.02 -7.47
CA SER A 207 6.03 -11.24 -8.18
C SER A 207 7.50 -11.20 -8.57
N ALA A 208 8.02 -10.02 -8.96
CA ALA A 208 9.44 -9.83 -9.28
C ALA A 208 10.31 -9.49 -8.05
N GLN A 209 9.69 -9.38 -6.87
CA GLN A 209 10.37 -9.28 -5.57
C GLN A 209 11.36 -8.11 -5.46
N PHE A 210 10.97 -6.89 -5.83
CA PHE A 210 11.86 -5.73 -5.71
C PHE A 210 11.14 -4.45 -5.26
N LEU A 211 11.94 -3.55 -4.67
CA LEU A 211 11.64 -2.13 -4.54
C LEU A 211 12.52 -1.38 -5.55
N GLY A 212 11.90 -0.51 -6.34
CA GLY A 212 12.56 0.31 -7.34
C GLY A 212 11.98 1.71 -7.41
N ARG A 213 12.50 2.52 -8.32
CA ARG A 213 11.94 3.85 -8.60
C ARG A 213 12.23 4.33 -10.01
N TYR A 214 11.44 5.30 -10.44
CA TYR A 214 11.68 6.12 -11.62
C TYR A 214 11.91 7.55 -11.18
N LYS A 215 12.86 8.25 -11.79
CA LYS A 215 12.83 9.72 -11.76
C LYS A 215 11.65 10.18 -12.59
N ILE A 216 10.86 11.13 -12.11
CA ILE A 216 9.67 11.63 -12.81
C ILE A 216 9.69 13.16 -12.93
N ASP A 217 8.98 13.68 -13.93
CA ASP A 217 8.64 15.10 -14.00
C ASP A 217 7.43 15.45 -13.12
N ALA A 218 7.03 16.72 -13.10
CA ALA A 218 5.89 17.21 -12.31
C ALA A 218 4.54 16.60 -12.72
N PHE A 219 4.46 16.00 -13.91
CA PHE A 219 3.26 15.33 -14.44
C PHE A 219 3.35 13.81 -14.33
N GLY A 220 4.40 13.26 -13.71
CA GLY A 220 4.57 11.82 -13.52
C GLY A 220 5.12 11.09 -14.75
N ASN A 221 5.62 11.80 -15.77
CA ASN A 221 6.30 11.16 -16.89
C ASN A 221 7.70 10.70 -16.47
N PRO A 222 8.16 9.51 -16.89
CA PRO A 222 9.47 8.99 -16.52
C PRO A 222 10.58 9.81 -17.20
N LEU A 223 11.57 10.22 -16.41
CA LEU A 223 12.81 10.87 -16.81
C LEU A 223 14.02 9.93 -16.73
N SER A 224 13.82 8.70 -16.25
CA SER A 224 14.82 7.64 -16.20
C SER A 224 14.18 6.30 -16.51
N GLU A 225 15.02 5.32 -16.81
CA GLU A 225 14.66 3.90 -16.71
C GLU A 225 14.39 3.51 -15.24
N LEU A 226 13.81 2.33 -15.03
CA LEU A 226 13.62 1.74 -13.71
C LEU A 226 14.96 1.49 -13.02
N GLU A 227 15.18 2.13 -11.87
CA GLU A 227 16.28 1.83 -10.95
C GLU A 227 15.78 0.83 -9.89
N ILE A 228 16.35 -0.37 -9.87
CA ILE A 228 16.08 -1.34 -8.80
C ILE A 228 16.99 -0.99 -7.62
N LEU A 229 16.38 -0.70 -6.47
CA LEU A 229 17.11 -0.32 -5.26
C LEU A 229 17.52 -1.57 -4.48
N VAL A 230 16.57 -2.48 -4.25
CA VAL A 230 16.79 -3.72 -3.52
C VAL A 230 15.89 -4.83 -4.05
N THR A 231 16.35 -6.07 -3.91
CA THR A 231 15.59 -7.29 -4.19
C THR A 231 15.32 -8.05 -2.90
N TYR A 232 14.17 -8.72 -2.83
CA TYR A 232 13.77 -9.54 -1.70
C TYR A 232 14.07 -11.00 -2.00
N ASP A 233 14.82 -11.66 -1.14
CA ASP A 233 15.06 -13.10 -1.26
C ASP A 233 13.77 -13.89 -0.98
N ALA A 234 13.49 -14.87 -1.84
CA ALA A 234 12.38 -15.79 -1.63
C ALA A 234 12.46 -16.48 -0.25
N PRO A 235 11.33 -16.65 0.45
CA PRO A 235 9.95 -16.45 -0.02
C PRO A 235 9.39 -15.04 0.21
N ARG A 236 10.21 -14.03 0.55
CA ARG A 236 9.72 -12.68 0.83
C ARG A 236 9.37 -11.93 -0.45
N SER A 237 8.29 -11.17 -0.42
CA SER A 237 7.90 -10.26 -1.49
C SER A 237 7.36 -8.96 -0.89
N PRO A 238 7.64 -7.79 -1.49
CA PRO A 238 7.08 -6.54 -1.02
C PRO A 238 5.61 -6.41 -1.43
N ASP A 239 4.85 -5.76 -0.56
CA ASP A 239 3.47 -5.30 -0.82
C ASP A 239 3.50 -3.75 -0.88
N ASP A 240 2.70 -3.07 -0.07
CA ASP A 240 2.71 -1.61 0.03
C ASP A 240 3.72 -1.08 1.09
N PHE A 241 4.11 0.19 0.97
CA PHE A 241 5.17 0.84 1.71
C PHE A 241 4.92 2.34 1.93
N GLY A 242 5.58 2.89 2.94
CA GLY A 242 5.66 4.31 3.21
C GLY A 242 7.07 4.84 2.96
N VAL A 243 7.20 6.09 2.52
CA VAL A 243 8.49 6.78 2.36
C VAL A 243 8.58 7.89 3.40
N ALA A 244 9.63 7.86 4.23
CA ALA A 244 9.89 8.89 5.22
C ALA A 244 10.48 10.16 4.58
N ARG A 245 10.49 11.26 5.32
CA ARG A 245 11.06 12.55 4.89
C ARG A 245 12.54 12.48 4.52
N ASP A 246 13.29 11.54 5.11
CA ASP A 246 14.70 11.34 4.79
C ASP A 246 14.94 10.43 3.57
N GLY A 247 13.86 9.93 2.96
CA GLY A 247 13.88 9.00 1.84
C GLY A 247 13.93 7.52 2.24
N SER A 248 14.01 7.18 3.54
CA SER A 248 13.94 5.79 3.99
C SER A 248 12.58 5.19 3.62
N VAL A 249 12.59 3.94 3.14
CA VAL A 249 11.37 3.22 2.73
C VAL A 249 11.02 2.14 3.73
N PHE A 250 9.78 2.11 4.19
CA PHE A 250 9.27 1.14 5.16
C PHE A 250 8.19 0.30 4.49
N GLY A 251 8.47 -0.98 4.24
CA GLY A 251 7.60 -1.83 3.43
C GLY A 251 6.95 -2.96 4.21
N ALA A 252 5.67 -3.19 3.96
CA ALA A 252 4.97 -4.41 4.33
C ALA A 252 5.55 -5.59 3.51
N VAL A 253 5.87 -6.69 4.21
CA VAL A 253 6.45 -7.89 3.58
C VAL A 253 5.66 -9.11 4.04
N PRO A 254 4.63 -9.51 3.27
CA PRO A 254 4.01 -10.83 3.42
C PRO A 254 5.07 -11.94 3.48
N LEU A 255 4.95 -12.92 4.38
CA LEU A 255 3.78 -13.16 5.23
C LEU A 255 3.81 -12.48 6.60
N HIS A 256 4.98 -12.13 7.14
CA HIS A 256 5.15 -11.89 8.59
C HIS A 256 6.24 -10.86 8.93
N SER A 257 6.52 -9.90 8.03
CA SER A 257 7.68 -9.01 8.20
C SER A 257 7.44 -7.58 7.76
N VAL A 258 8.29 -6.69 8.25
CA VAL A 258 8.33 -5.28 7.89
C VAL A 258 9.78 -4.93 7.56
N SER A 259 10.03 -4.44 6.36
CA SER A 259 11.34 -4.02 5.90
C SER A 259 11.57 -2.52 6.12
N LYS A 260 12.83 -2.14 6.30
CA LYS A 260 13.34 -0.76 6.19
C LYS A 260 14.46 -0.76 5.16
N VAL A 261 14.35 0.07 4.15
CA VAL A 261 15.39 0.32 3.16
C VAL A 261 15.93 1.72 3.39
N THR A 262 17.23 1.82 3.67
CA THR A 262 17.90 3.12 3.84
C THR A 262 18.46 3.56 2.50
N ILE A 263 18.12 4.78 2.07
CA ILE A 263 18.55 5.34 0.79
C ILE A 263 19.65 6.37 1.05
N PRO A 264 20.94 6.03 0.83
CA PRO A 264 22.02 6.97 1.07
C PRO A 264 22.02 8.11 0.05
N GLN A 265 22.30 9.34 0.49
CA GLN A 265 22.32 10.53 -0.37
C GLN A 265 23.42 10.50 -1.44
N ASN A 266 24.51 9.75 -1.21
CA ASN A 266 25.73 9.77 -2.04
C ASN A 266 26.34 8.38 -2.29
N ALA A 267 25.59 7.30 -2.05
CA ALA A 267 26.08 5.93 -2.31
C ALA A 267 25.07 5.14 -3.15
N SER A 268 25.58 4.14 -3.85
CA SER A 268 24.80 3.19 -4.63
C SER A 268 24.42 1.93 -3.84
N ASP A 269 24.88 1.82 -2.59
CA ASP A 269 24.66 0.66 -1.75
C ASP A 269 23.41 0.88 -0.89
N PHE A 270 22.26 0.41 -1.40
CA PHE A 270 21.01 0.40 -0.66
C PHE A 270 21.01 -0.75 0.34
N GLU A 271 20.74 -0.45 1.61
CA GLU A 271 20.69 -1.46 2.67
C GLU A 271 19.24 -1.73 3.06
N MET A 272 18.84 -3.00 3.02
CA MET A 272 17.57 -3.48 3.56
C MET A 272 17.81 -4.18 4.90
N ALA A 273 17.06 -3.76 5.92
CA ALA A 273 16.91 -4.44 7.19
C ALA A 273 15.44 -4.82 7.43
N PHE A 274 15.19 -5.72 8.38
CA PHE A 274 13.84 -6.07 8.81
C PHE A 274 13.60 -5.56 10.23
N LEU A 275 12.64 -4.64 10.38
CA LEU A 275 12.23 -4.09 11.68
C LEU A 275 11.42 -5.10 12.48
N VAL A 276 10.53 -5.82 11.77
CA VAL A 276 9.83 -7.00 12.26
C VAL A 276 10.22 -8.13 11.33
N ASP A 277 10.75 -9.21 11.88
CA ASP A 277 11.26 -10.33 11.10
C ASP A 277 10.64 -11.65 11.57
N HIS A 278 9.86 -12.27 10.69
CA HIS A 278 9.13 -13.53 10.91
C HIS A 278 8.26 -13.58 12.19
N ASP A 279 7.57 -12.48 12.52
CA ASP A 279 6.62 -12.48 13.63
C ASP A 279 5.25 -13.01 13.20
N ALA A 280 4.87 -14.18 13.70
CA ALA A 280 3.61 -14.83 13.36
C ALA A 280 2.36 -14.08 13.87
N GLU A 281 2.50 -13.14 14.82
CA GLU A 281 1.40 -12.27 15.21
C GLU A 281 0.98 -11.33 14.07
N LEU A 282 1.93 -10.96 13.20
CA LEU A 282 1.72 -10.07 12.07
C LEU A 282 1.27 -10.89 10.85
N GLN A 283 -0.03 -10.97 10.60
CA GLN A 283 -0.60 -11.90 9.61
C GLN A 283 -0.83 -11.26 8.24
N ARG A 284 0.10 -11.45 7.30
CA ARG A 284 0.07 -10.92 5.93
C ARG A 284 0.00 -9.38 5.90
N PRO A 285 1.06 -8.67 6.29
CA PRO A 285 1.18 -7.22 6.09
C PRO A 285 0.81 -6.81 4.68
N THR A 286 -0.05 -5.80 4.54
CA THR A 286 -0.52 -5.31 3.24
C THR A 286 0.03 -3.92 2.96
N ALA A 287 -0.04 -3.01 3.94
CA ALA A 287 0.48 -1.65 3.78
C ALA A 287 1.18 -1.11 5.02
N ALA A 288 2.00 -0.08 4.79
CA ALA A 288 2.77 0.60 5.80
C ALA A 288 2.70 2.13 5.59
N ILE A 289 2.38 2.89 6.64
CA ILE A 289 2.39 4.36 6.60
C ILE A 289 3.04 4.91 7.87
N LEU A 290 3.72 6.06 7.78
CA LEU A 290 4.31 6.72 8.94
C LEU A 290 3.30 7.64 9.64
N SER A 291 3.44 7.81 10.95
CA SER A 291 2.79 8.86 11.71
C SER A 291 3.27 10.25 11.29
N LEU A 292 2.52 11.31 11.64
CA LEU A 292 2.87 12.70 11.29
C LEU A 292 4.25 13.13 11.78
N ASP A 293 4.68 12.61 12.93
CA ASP A 293 6.00 12.86 13.53
C ASP A 293 7.07 11.83 13.12
N GLU A 294 6.69 10.84 12.31
CA GLU A 294 7.55 9.73 11.84
C GLU A 294 8.20 8.92 12.97
N THR A 295 7.59 8.89 14.15
CA THR A 295 8.06 8.07 15.29
C THR A 295 7.38 6.70 15.33
N THR A 296 6.30 6.52 14.58
CA THR A 296 5.51 5.28 14.54
C THR A 296 5.22 4.90 13.09
N LEU A 297 5.38 3.61 12.79
CA LEU A 297 4.95 3.00 11.55
C LEU A 297 3.66 2.23 11.80
N TYR A 298 2.59 2.57 11.11
CA TYR A 298 1.35 1.80 11.13
C TYR A 298 1.39 0.75 10.03
N ILE A 299 0.96 -0.46 10.35
CA ILE A 299 0.92 -1.60 9.43
C ILE A 299 -0.50 -2.15 9.38
N SER A 300 -1.08 -2.27 8.19
CA SER A 300 -2.30 -3.04 7.95
C SER A 300 -1.98 -4.45 7.53
N THR A 301 -2.94 -5.35 7.70
CA THR A 301 -2.79 -6.73 7.27
C THR A 301 -4.05 -7.30 6.62
N GLY A 302 -3.86 -8.36 5.85
CA GLY A 302 -4.94 -9.17 5.29
C GLY A 302 -5.55 -10.16 6.30
N GLY A 303 -4.83 -10.49 7.36
CA GLY A 303 -5.28 -11.45 8.37
C GLY A 303 -5.17 -12.92 7.93
N ARG A 304 -5.92 -13.77 8.63
CA ARG A 304 -5.98 -15.21 8.34
C ARG A 304 -7.29 -15.54 7.62
N ASN A 305 -7.28 -15.35 6.29
CA ASN A 305 -8.41 -15.63 5.39
C ASN A 305 -8.75 -17.13 5.31
N GLY A 306 -9.41 -17.66 6.34
CA GLY A 306 -9.94 -19.02 6.37
C GLY A 306 -10.90 -19.21 7.54
N GLU A 307 -11.73 -20.25 7.48
CA GLU A 307 -12.67 -20.57 8.56
C GLU A 307 -11.97 -20.67 9.93
N GLY A 308 -12.54 -20.02 10.94
CA GLY A 308 -11.94 -19.92 12.27
C GLY A 308 -10.81 -18.89 12.42
N GLY A 309 -10.39 -18.24 11.32
CA GLY A 309 -9.46 -17.11 11.33
C GLY A 309 -10.14 -15.79 11.72
N LYS A 310 -9.32 -14.74 11.84
CA LYS A 310 -9.75 -13.35 12.02
C LYS A 310 -9.28 -12.51 10.83
N GLY A 311 -9.87 -11.34 10.64
CA GLY A 311 -9.58 -10.45 9.52
C GLY A 311 -8.24 -9.74 9.65
N GLY A 312 -8.12 -8.62 8.97
CA GLY A 312 -6.96 -7.75 9.03
C GLY A 312 -6.69 -7.19 10.42
N GLN A 313 -5.42 -6.91 10.67
CA GLN A 313 -4.91 -6.28 11.87
C GLN A 313 -4.37 -4.91 11.53
N ILE A 314 -4.43 -4.00 12.50
CA ILE A 314 -3.68 -2.74 12.46
C ILE A 314 -2.68 -2.76 13.60
N PHE A 315 -1.39 -2.65 13.27
CA PHE A 315 -0.30 -2.57 14.23
C PHE A 315 0.36 -1.19 14.22
N ALA A 316 0.91 -0.79 15.36
CA ALA A 316 1.84 0.32 15.50
C ALA A 316 3.22 -0.24 15.86
N VAL A 317 4.23 0.05 15.05
CA VAL A 317 5.64 -0.28 15.30
C VAL A 317 6.38 1.00 15.63
N ARG A 318 6.95 1.11 16.83
CA ARG A 318 7.74 2.29 17.20
C ARG A 318 9.08 2.30 16.47
N LEU A 319 9.41 3.42 15.88
CA LEU A 319 10.72 3.70 15.28
C LEU A 319 11.60 4.31 16.36
N THR A 320 12.74 3.68 16.64
CA THR A 320 13.73 4.12 17.65
C THR A 320 14.76 5.06 17.06
#